data_AF-A0AA86TVD4-F1
#
_entry.id   AF-A0AA86TVD4-F1
#
_cell.length_a   1.000
_cell.length_b   1.000
_cell.length_c   1.000
_cell.angle_alpha   90.00
_cell.angle_beta   90.00
_cell.angle_gamma   90.00
#
_symmetry.space_group_name_H-M   'P 1'
#
loop_
_entity.id
_entity.type
_entity.pdbx_description
1 polymer ?
#
loop_
_entity_poly.entity_id
_entity_poly.type
_entity_poly.pdbx_seq_one_letter_code
_entity_poly.pdbx_strand_id
1 'polypeptide(L)'
;MKRTDSIKATLPPFDFTSLPDVEVTQTSVIPRVDQSKILSNELFLAYKINQLRQFFGDLVSRRLLIQPPKDLINRWLFILINNNFNFKELLETLNDLDNNVIGRELVLSIPMRLQADYSSAEPPKLAQTIREFTDRLNEFVRMEDGYTSKEKVFQAELAEFKREVYKYTEDRVQEQNRAKALPLAMQAIHKYNSVRFKGWIGDIITQTVQFAERIFGETLADSINDSCFQIIIRDQNKIKIDLEAAETSQSEQFSIKIEVNAPPETHQVIFTSFYSKLTSYDDLFYINKTHLQKLKQLCIFQDYKQIYVIGALLRRYTTFFGNQFVFVPPRQMNQQQRNQMRPQQYEGTSFHAAVCEQLFRYLNAKINVAFECFASPLNCYFKTFCSAFAETDQYFNSQGSFFSLKFTRGCFEVNPPFTEEIIQQTVDKLFTECIQEGAKELVFVLIVPEWRVPLAKYHSDLENGCLVRGFIQLKPYEHFYISGDQQKASKRYYQTPHGSMIYVIANEQGFEKVFQKDSQKVQELLEGCAKAMKEPTRIQE
;
A
#
# COMPACT_ATOMS: atom_id res chain seq x y z
N MET A 1 -22.86 17.44 -5.27
CA MET A 1 -21.51 17.49 -4.66
C MET A 1 -21.11 18.94 -4.43
N LYS A 2 -21.08 19.41 -3.18
CA LYS A 2 -20.43 20.69 -2.86
C LYS A 2 -18.94 20.55 -3.15
N ARG A 3 -18.36 21.54 -3.85
CA ARG A 3 -16.91 21.62 -4.11
C ARG A 3 -16.19 21.53 -2.77
N THR A 4 -15.26 20.59 -2.67
CA THR A 4 -14.34 20.46 -1.54
C THR A 4 -13.33 21.60 -1.61
N ASP A 5 -13.42 22.52 -0.64
CA ASP A 5 -12.48 23.63 -0.48
C ASP A 5 -11.08 23.06 -0.19
N SER A 6 -10.14 23.34 -1.07
CA SER A 6 -8.77 22.82 -1.04
C SER A 6 -7.82 23.80 -0.38
N ILE A 7 -6.98 23.33 0.53
CA ILE A 7 -6.08 24.18 1.33
C ILE A 7 -4.62 23.92 0.93
N LYS A 8 -3.87 24.96 0.59
CA LYS A 8 -2.40 24.92 0.41
C LYS A 8 -1.72 24.87 1.80
N ALA A 9 -0.72 24.00 2.00
CA ALA A 9 0.02 23.90 3.26
C ALA A 9 1.28 24.79 3.27
N THR A 10 1.58 25.46 4.39
CA THR A 10 2.72 26.37 4.58
C THR A 10 3.54 26.13 5.87
N LEU A 11 3.18 25.15 6.72
CA LEU A 11 4.07 24.64 7.77
C LEU A 11 4.84 23.41 7.25
N PRO A 12 6.08 23.15 7.70
CA PRO A 12 6.78 21.94 7.33
C PRO A 12 5.90 20.73 7.71
N PRO A 13 5.70 19.77 6.81
CA PRO A 13 4.82 18.62 7.00
C PRO A 13 5.39 17.56 7.96
N PHE A 14 6.30 17.98 8.84
CA PHE A 14 7.10 17.16 9.73
C PHE A 14 7.62 18.00 10.90
N ASP A 15 7.99 17.32 11.99
CA ASP A 15 8.74 17.85 13.12
C ASP A 15 9.88 16.89 13.47
N PHE A 16 11.10 17.31 13.15
CA PHE A 16 12.32 16.55 13.44
C PHE A 16 13.02 17.00 14.72
N THR A 17 12.42 17.92 15.47
CA THR A 17 12.94 18.44 16.74
C THR A 17 12.43 17.66 17.94
N SER A 18 11.21 17.10 17.84
CA SER A 18 10.66 16.15 18.80
C SER A 18 11.52 14.88 18.89
N LEU A 19 12.04 14.60 20.08
CA LEU A 19 12.86 13.42 20.37
C LEU A 19 11.99 12.34 21.05
N PRO A 20 12.10 11.07 20.63
CA PRO A 20 11.32 9.99 21.23
C PRO A 20 11.87 9.60 22.60
N ASP A 21 10.99 9.57 23.61
CA ASP A 21 11.28 8.94 24.90
C ASP A 21 10.80 7.47 24.89
N VAL A 22 11.54 6.64 24.15
CA VAL A 22 11.17 5.23 23.91
C VAL A 22 12.35 4.29 24.16
N GLU A 23 12.06 3.02 24.40
CA GLU A 23 13.05 1.94 24.44
C GLU A 23 12.61 0.88 23.44
N VAL A 24 13.31 0.82 22.31
CA VAL A 24 13.03 -0.08 21.20
C VAL A 24 14.35 -0.73 20.77
N THR A 25 14.34 -2.03 20.50
CA THR A 25 15.51 -2.77 20.06
C THR A 25 15.25 -3.53 18.77
N GLN A 26 16.22 -3.53 17.85
CA GLN A 26 16.15 -4.34 16.65
C GLN A 26 16.33 -5.82 17.00
N THR A 27 15.43 -6.67 16.50
CA THR A 27 15.52 -8.13 16.67
C THR A 27 16.27 -8.79 15.51
N SER A 28 16.43 -8.08 14.39
CA SER A 28 17.20 -8.52 13.22
C SER A 28 18.16 -7.43 12.74
N VAL A 29 19.29 -7.86 12.17
CA VAL A 29 20.27 -6.95 11.59
C VAL A 29 19.78 -6.53 10.20
N ILE A 30 19.71 -5.21 9.96
CA ILE A 30 19.46 -4.69 8.61
C ILE A 30 20.67 -5.07 7.73
N PRO A 31 20.46 -5.77 6.60
CA PRO A 31 21.55 -6.12 5.70
C PRO A 31 22.37 -4.90 5.27
N ARG A 32 23.70 -5.04 5.30
CA ARG A 32 24.59 -4.01 4.77
C ARG A 32 24.57 -4.06 3.25
N VAL A 33 24.09 -3.00 2.63
CA VAL A 33 24.19 -2.81 1.18
C VAL A 33 25.55 -2.21 0.84
N ASP A 34 26.19 -2.73 -0.21
CA ASP A 34 27.37 -2.11 -0.81
C ASP A 34 27.04 -0.66 -1.21
N GLN A 35 27.69 0.30 -0.56
CA GLN A 35 27.42 1.72 -0.76
C GLN A 35 27.74 2.20 -2.18
N SER A 36 28.47 1.41 -2.97
CA SER A 36 28.72 1.71 -4.38
C SER A 36 27.59 1.26 -5.31
N LYS A 37 26.62 0.47 -4.82
CA LYS A 37 25.55 -0.15 -5.62
C LYS A 37 24.15 0.17 -5.08
N ILE A 38 23.97 1.28 -4.36
CA ILE A 38 22.68 1.61 -3.74
C ILE A 38 21.62 1.85 -4.82
N LEU A 39 21.89 2.74 -5.77
CA LEU A 39 20.95 3.04 -6.86
C LEU A 39 20.83 1.89 -7.86
N SER A 40 21.95 1.28 -8.24
CA SER A 40 21.96 0.24 -9.26
C SER A 40 21.16 -1.00 -8.83
N ASN A 41 21.22 -1.37 -7.54
CA ASN A 41 20.39 -2.45 -6.98
C ASN A 41 18.90 -2.10 -7.02
N GLU A 42 18.52 -0.84 -6.75
CA GLU A 42 17.10 -0.43 -6.83
C GLU A 42 16.56 -0.46 -8.26
N LEU A 43 17.36 -0.03 -9.24
CA LEU A 43 17.00 -0.12 -10.65
C LEU A 43 16.82 -1.58 -11.09
N PHE A 44 17.69 -2.48 -10.61
CA PHE A 44 17.59 -3.90 -10.90
C PHE A 44 16.39 -4.56 -10.21
N LEU A 45 16.08 -4.18 -8.97
CA LEU A 45 14.87 -4.61 -8.27
C LEU A 45 13.61 -4.17 -9.03
N ALA A 46 13.57 -2.91 -9.50
CA ALA A 46 12.47 -2.39 -10.31
C ALA A 46 12.26 -3.22 -11.59
N TYR A 47 13.34 -3.53 -12.31
CA TYR A 47 13.31 -4.38 -13.48
C TYR A 47 12.75 -5.78 -13.18
N LYS A 48 13.14 -6.41 -12.06
CA LYS A 48 12.62 -7.71 -11.64
C LYS A 48 11.12 -7.65 -11.31
N ILE A 49 10.69 -6.67 -10.51
CA ILE A 49 9.28 -6.50 -10.16
C ILE A 49 8.41 -6.21 -11.38
N ASN A 50 8.91 -5.42 -12.35
CA ASN A 50 8.20 -5.16 -13.59
C ASN A 50 8.00 -6.44 -14.43
N GLN A 51 9.03 -7.28 -14.55
CA GLN A 51 8.90 -8.58 -15.21
C GLN A 51 7.87 -9.47 -14.50
N LEU A 52 7.86 -9.48 -13.16
CA LEU A 52 6.90 -10.27 -12.38
C LEU A 52 5.46 -9.82 -12.65
N ARG A 53 5.21 -8.50 -12.65
CA ARG A 53 3.89 -7.92 -12.96
C ARG A 53 3.42 -8.29 -14.36
N GLN A 54 4.30 -8.15 -15.35
CA GLN A 54 3.99 -8.50 -16.74
C GLN A 54 3.66 -9.99 -16.86
N PHE A 55 4.51 -10.86 -16.30
CA PHE A 55 4.31 -12.30 -16.34
C PHE A 55 2.99 -12.73 -15.67
N PHE A 56 2.70 -12.20 -14.48
CA PHE A 56 1.43 -12.46 -13.79
C PHE A 56 0.25 -11.96 -14.61
N GLY A 57 0.35 -10.74 -15.16
CA GLY A 57 -0.72 -10.14 -15.96
C GLY A 57 -1.06 -10.95 -17.20
N ASP A 58 -0.03 -11.42 -17.90
CA ASP A 58 -0.17 -12.27 -19.08
C ASP A 58 -0.73 -13.65 -18.72
N LEU A 59 -0.37 -14.21 -17.56
CA LEU A 59 -0.93 -15.48 -17.09
C LEU A 59 -2.42 -15.37 -16.77
N VAL A 60 -2.82 -14.38 -15.95
CA VAL A 60 -4.22 -14.17 -15.57
C VAL A 60 -5.07 -13.91 -16.80
N SER A 61 -4.62 -13.03 -17.70
CA SER A 61 -5.37 -12.68 -18.91
C SER A 61 -5.56 -13.89 -19.83
N ARG A 62 -4.53 -14.72 -20.02
CA ARG A 62 -4.61 -15.91 -20.88
C ARG A 62 -5.45 -17.03 -20.28
N ARG A 63 -5.37 -17.25 -18.96
CA ARG A 63 -6.01 -18.40 -18.30
C ARG A 63 -7.43 -18.11 -17.82
N LEU A 64 -7.69 -16.92 -17.31
CA LEU A 64 -8.98 -16.56 -16.69
C LEU A 64 -9.80 -15.59 -17.55
N LEU A 65 -9.23 -15.06 -18.64
CA LEU A 65 -9.90 -14.12 -19.55
C LEU A 65 -10.42 -12.85 -18.85
N ILE A 66 -9.80 -12.50 -17.72
CA ILE A 66 -10.02 -11.26 -16.98
C ILE A 66 -8.73 -10.45 -16.96
N GLN A 67 -8.86 -9.14 -16.76
CA GLN A 67 -7.70 -8.34 -16.38
C GLN A 67 -7.30 -8.65 -14.95
N PRO A 68 -5.99 -8.58 -14.62
CA PRO A 68 -5.52 -8.70 -13.24
C PRO A 68 -6.28 -7.74 -12.33
N PRO A 69 -6.81 -8.22 -11.19
CA PRO A 69 -7.46 -7.34 -10.23
C PRO A 69 -6.52 -6.23 -9.79
N LYS A 70 -7.06 -5.02 -9.68
CA LYS A 70 -6.33 -3.84 -9.20
C LYS A 70 -5.58 -4.16 -7.91
N ASP A 71 -4.33 -3.73 -7.81
CA ASP A 71 -3.53 -3.81 -6.59
C ASP A 71 -3.20 -5.24 -6.11
N LEU A 72 -3.61 -6.29 -6.82
CA LEU A 72 -3.44 -7.66 -6.35
C LEU A 72 -1.97 -8.05 -6.15
N ILE A 73 -1.14 -7.79 -7.18
CA ILE A 73 0.30 -8.05 -7.07
C ILE A 73 0.96 -7.11 -6.07
N ASN A 74 0.49 -5.86 -5.91
CA ASN A 74 1.01 -4.97 -4.88
C ASN A 74 0.77 -5.55 -3.49
N ARG A 75 -0.45 -6.04 -3.21
CA ARG A 75 -0.78 -6.64 -1.92
C ARG A 75 0.11 -7.84 -1.63
N TRP A 76 0.33 -8.71 -2.60
CA TRP A 76 1.25 -9.83 -2.43
C TRP A 76 2.69 -9.37 -2.20
N LEU A 77 3.17 -8.37 -2.95
CA LEU A 77 4.50 -7.78 -2.73
C LEU A 77 4.66 -7.20 -1.33
N PHE A 78 3.63 -6.57 -0.75
CA PHE A 78 3.68 -6.07 0.62
C PHE A 78 3.74 -7.17 1.67
N ILE A 79 3.05 -8.29 1.44
CA ILE A 79 3.19 -9.48 2.29
C ILE A 79 4.63 -10.01 2.22
N LEU A 80 5.20 -10.06 1.00
CA LEU A 80 6.56 -10.53 0.79
C LEU A 80 7.64 -9.67 1.49
N ILE A 81 7.43 -8.37 1.61
CA ILE A 81 8.35 -7.49 2.36
C ILE A 81 8.47 -7.95 3.82
N ASN A 82 7.37 -8.38 4.43
CA ASN A 82 7.35 -8.78 5.84
C ASN A 82 7.86 -10.21 6.07
N ASN A 83 7.91 -11.05 5.04
CA ASN A 83 8.33 -12.45 5.14
C ASN A 83 9.71 -12.73 4.51
N ASN A 84 10.52 -11.69 4.29
CA ASN A 84 11.84 -11.76 3.65
C ASN A 84 11.81 -12.34 2.22
N PHE A 85 10.80 -11.98 1.43
CA PHE A 85 10.59 -12.48 0.07
C PHE A 85 10.51 -14.01 -0.01
N ASN A 86 9.91 -14.65 1.01
CA ASN A 86 9.57 -16.06 0.95
C ASN A 86 8.36 -16.27 0.01
N PHE A 87 8.64 -16.47 -1.27
CA PHE A 87 7.60 -16.69 -2.29
C PHE A 87 6.81 -17.98 -2.07
N LYS A 88 7.40 -18.99 -1.40
CA LYS A 88 6.77 -20.31 -1.20
C LYS A 88 5.62 -20.29 -0.22
N GLU A 89 5.55 -19.30 0.67
CA GLU A 89 4.43 -19.14 1.61
C GLU A 89 3.09 -19.06 0.87
N LEU A 90 3.07 -18.46 -0.34
CA LEU A 90 1.87 -18.42 -1.18
C LEU A 90 1.41 -19.83 -1.62
N LEU A 91 2.34 -20.79 -1.71
CA LEU A 91 2.03 -22.18 -2.09
C LEU A 91 1.38 -22.96 -0.94
N GLU A 92 1.63 -22.58 0.32
CA GLU A 92 1.12 -23.27 1.51
C GLU A 92 -0.41 -23.22 1.59
N THR A 93 -1.01 -22.16 1.05
CA THR A 93 -2.47 -21.94 1.02
C THR A 93 -3.12 -22.33 -0.32
N LEU A 94 -2.43 -23.03 -1.23
CA LEU A 94 -2.97 -23.41 -2.54
C LEU A 94 -4.26 -24.24 -2.47
N ASN A 95 -4.40 -25.05 -1.42
CA ASN A 95 -5.57 -25.90 -1.23
C ASN A 95 -6.78 -25.14 -0.68
N ASP A 96 -6.55 -23.95 -0.14
CA ASP A 96 -7.53 -23.07 0.50
C ASP A 96 -7.45 -21.67 -0.10
N LEU A 97 -8.14 -21.48 -1.22
CA LEU A 97 -8.09 -20.23 -1.97
C LEU A 97 -8.64 -19.04 -1.19
N ASP A 98 -9.49 -19.26 -0.19
CA ASP A 98 -10.07 -18.17 0.60
C ASP A 98 -9.04 -17.51 1.52
N ASN A 99 -8.09 -18.31 2.01
CA ASN A 99 -6.93 -17.84 2.77
C ASN A 99 -5.71 -17.54 1.88
N ASN A 100 -5.81 -17.76 0.57
CA ASN A 100 -4.75 -17.39 -0.38
C ASN A 100 -4.98 -15.97 -0.93
N VAL A 101 -4.02 -15.06 -0.71
CA VAL A 101 -4.15 -13.64 -1.11
C VAL A 101 -4.39 -13.45 -2.61
N ILE A 102 -3.81 -14.29 -3.48
CA ILE A 102 -4.04 -14.25 -4.92
C ILE A 102 -5.32 -15.01 -5.28
N GLY A 103 -5.48 -16.20 -4.70
CA GLY A 103 -6.60 -17.10 -4.97
C GLY A 103 -7.96 -16.45 -4.74
N ARG A 104 -8.17 -15.91 -3.53
CA ARG A 104 -9.41 -15.24 -3.12
C ARG A 104 -9.79 -14.13 -4.09
N GLU A 105 -8.83 -13.30 -4.44
CA GLU A 105 -9.06 -12.11 -5.26
C GLU A 105 -9.35 -12.46 -6.73
N LEU A 106 -8.72 -13.50 -7.26
CA LEU A 106 -9.03 -14.02 -8.60
C LEU A 106 -10.43 -14.67 -8.64
N VAL A 107 -10.78 -15.49 -7.64
CA VAL A 107 -12.12 -16.09 -7.51
C VAL A 107 -13.21 -15.03 -7.51
N LEU A 108 -13.05 -13.98 -6.71
CA LEU A 108 -14.02 -12.89 -6.57
C LEU A 108 -14.10 -11.97 -7.79
N SER A 109 -13.14 -12.03 -8.71
CA SER A 109 -13.08 -11.14 -9.87
C SER A 109 -13.74 -11.72 -11.12
N ILE A 110 -14.15 -13.00 -11.08
CA ILE A 110 -14.80 -13.69 -12.19
C ILE A 110 -16.31 -13.79 -11.93
N PRO A 111 -17.19 -13.45 -12.87
CA PRO A 111 -16.93 -12.70 -14.11
C PRO A 111 -16.83 -11.19 -13.88
N MET A 112 -17.25 -10.72 -12.72
CA MET A 112 -17.23 -9.32 -12.30
C MET A 112 -17.10 -9.26 -10.79
N ARG A 113 -16.24 -8.37 -10.30
CA ARG A 113 -16.10 -8.13 -8.85
C ARG A 113 -17.31 -7.42 -8.30
N LEU A 114 -17.93 -8.01 -7.27
CA LEU A 114 -19.00 -7.41 -6.47
C LEU A 114 -18.46 -7.02 -5.08
N GLN A 115 -19.09 -6.01 -4.47
CA GLN A 115 -18.80 -5.58 -3.10
C GLN A 115 -19.58 -6.42 -2.08
N ALA A 116 -19.04 -6.55 -0.88
CA ALA A 116 -19.70 -7.22 0.23
C ALA A 116 -20.89 -6.41 0.78
N ASP A 117 -20.91 -5.09 0.57
CA ASP A 117 -21.97 -4.20 1.01
C ASP A 117 -22.31 -3.15 -0.06
N TYR A 118 -23.60 -2.90 -0.23
CA TYR A 118 -24.17 -1.87 -1.10
C TYR A 118 -25.19 -0.98 -0.36
N SER A 119 -25.28 -1.08 0.98
CA SER A 119 -26.26 -0.38 1.80
C SER A 119 -26.24 1.15 1.65
N SER A 120 -25.06 1.71 1.36
CA SER A 120 -24.83 3.14 1.15
C SER A 120 -24.79 3.56 -0.32
N ALA A 121 -24.97 2.62 -1.26
CA ALA A 121 -24.91 2.91 -2.69
C ALA A 121 -26.14 3.69 -3.17
N GLU A 122 -25.91 4.73 -3.98
CA GLU A 122 -27.00 5.51 -4.58
C GLU A 122 -27.81 4.64 -5.57
N PRO A 123 -29.16 4.74 -5.60
CA PRO A 123 -30.00 3.89 -6.44
C PRO A 123 -29.61 3.83 -7.93
N PRO A 124 -29.24 4.95 -8.60
CA PRO A 124 -28.81 4.90 -10.00
C PRO A 124 -27.54 4.09 -10.22
N LYS A 125 -26.56 4.18 -9.30
CA LYS A 125 -25.32 3.40 -9.36
C LYS A 125 -25.61 1.93 -9.15
N LEU A 126 -26.47 1.61 -8.19
CA LEU A 126 -26.89 0.23 -7.93
C LEU A 126 -27.63 -0.39 -9.12
N ALA A 127 -28.49 0.38 -9.78
CA ALA A 127 -29.17 -0.02 -11.01
C ALA A 127 -28.18 -0.27 -12.16
N GLN A 128 -27.14 0.56 -12.27
CA GLN A 128 -26.06 0.34 -13.24
C GLN A 128 -25.27 -0.93 -12.91
N THR A 129 -24.87 -1.13 -11.65
CA THR A 129 -24.10 -2.31 -11.23
C THR A 129 -24.87 -3.61 -11.48
N ILE A 130 -26.18 -3.67 -11.20
CA ILE A 130 -26.96 -4.90 -11.45
C ILE A 130 -27.10 -5.21 -12.94
N ARG A 131 -27.19 -4.18 -13.80
CA ARG A 131 -27.19 -4.34 -15.27
C ARG A 131 -25.87 -4.91 -15.75
N GLU A 132 -24.77 -4.25 -15.39
CA GLU A 132 -23.43 -4.69 -15.75
C GLU A 132 -23.16 -6.11 -15.25
N PHE A 133 -23.58 -6.44 -14.03
CA PHE A 133 -23.51 -7.79 -13.48
C PHE A 133 -24.31 -8.79 -14.33
N THR A 134 -25.55 -8.48 -14.67
CA THR A 134 -26.42 -9.36 -15.47
C THR A 134 -25.81 -9.63 -16.86
N ASP A 135 -25.29 -8.60 -17.51
CA ASP A 135 -24.67 -8.72 -18.83
C ASP A 135 -23.41 -9.61 -18.79
N ARG A 136 -22.52 -9.35 -17.81
CA ARG A 136 -21.29 -10.13 -17.60
C ARG A 136 -21.58 -11.57 -17.22
N LEU A 137 -22.58 -11.79 -16.38
CA LEU A 137 -23.03 -13.13 -16.00
C LEU A 137 -23.52 -13.92 -17.22
N ASN A 138 -24.34 -13.31 -18.08
CA ASN A 138 -24.86 -13.95 -19.28
C ASN A 138 -23.75 -14.32 -20.28
N GLU A 139 -22.74 -13.45 -20.45
CA GLU A 139 -21.55 -13.75 -21.24
C GLU A 139 -20.76 -14.93 -20.64
N PHE A 140 -20.47 -14.88 -19.34
CA PHE A 140 -19.76 -15.92 -18.62
C PHE A 140 -20.45 -17.28 -18.70
N VAL A 141 -21.76 -17.33 -18.44
CA VAL A 141 -22.54 -18.56 -18.50
C VAL A 141 -22.52 -19.18 -19.90
N ARG A 142 -22.62 -18.37 -20.96
CA ARG A 142 -22.52 -18.86 -22.34
C ARG A 142 -21.16 -19.49 -22.65
N MET A 143 -20.08 -18.89 -22.14
CA MET A 143 -18.73 -19.46 -22.28
C MET A 143 -18.59 -20.78 -21.52
N GLU A 144 -19.10 -20.85 -20.29
CA GLU A 144 -19.05 -22.05 -19.47
C GLU A 144 -19.91 -23.19 -20.03
N ASP A 145 -21.06 -22.88 -20.63
CA ASP A 145 -21.83 -23.88 -21.40
C ASP A 145 -21.01 -24.45 -22.57
N GLY A 146 -20.30 -23.59 -23.30
CA GLY A 146 -19.41 -24.01 -24.38
C GLY A 146 -18.23 -24.86 -23.90
N TYR A 147 -17.72 -24.62 -22.69
CA TYR A 147 -16.63 -25.39 -22.10
C TYR A 147 -17.12 -26.76 -21.58
N THR A 148 -18.15 -26.75 -20.71
CA THR A 148 -18.68 -27.94 -20.04
C THR A 148 -19.37 -28.91 -21.02
N SER A 149 -19.85 -28.44 -22.17
CA SER A 149 -20.35 -29.31 -23.24
C SER A 149 -19.24 -30.10 -23.94
N LYS A 150 -18.02 -29.55 -24.02
CA LYS A 150 -16.86 -30.19 -24.66
C LYS A 150 -16.12 -31.13 -23.70
N GLU A 151 -15.78 -30.64 -22.51
CA GLU A 151 -14.97 -31.38 -21.54
C GLU A 151 -15.79 -32.33 -20.67
N LYS A 152 -17.13 -32.17 -20.62
CA LYS A 152 -18.06 -32.93 -19.77
C LYS A 152 -17.74 -32.92 -18.26
N VAL A 153 -16.95 -31.94 -17.80
CA VAL A 153 -16.65 -31.69 -16.38
C VAL A 153 -17.46 -30.49 -15.90
N PHE A 154 -17.78 -30.42 -14.60
CA PHE A 154 -18.48 -29.31 -13.93
C PHE A 154 -19.93 -29.04 -14.37
N GLN A 155 -20.58 -29.94 -15.11
CA GLN A 155 -21.95 -29.75 -15.60
C GLN A 155 -22.97 -29.64 -14.46
N ALA A 156 -22.80 -30.44 -13.40
CA ALA A 156 -23.70 -30.43 -12.26
C ALA A 156 -23.55 -29.12 -11.45
N GLU A 157 -22.31 -28.72 -11.21
CA GLU A 157 -21.92 -27.49 -10.53
C GLU A 157 -22.40 -26.26 -11.30
N LEU A 158 -22.28 -26.25 -12.64
CA LEU A 158 -22.78 -25.18 -13.49
C LEU A 158 -24.32 -25.11 -13.46
N ALA A 159 -25.01 -26.25 -13.46
CA ALA A 159 -26.47 -26.29 -13.36
C ALA A 159 -26.99 -25.77 -12.01
N GLU A 160 -26.31 -26.11 -10.92
CA GLU A 160 -26.59 -25.56 -9.59
C GLU A 160 -26.32 -24.06 -9.55
N PHE A 161 -25.14 -23.63 -10.03
CA PHE A 161 -24.75 -22.22 -10.09
C PHE A 161 -25.79 -21.38 -10.83
N LYS A 162 -26.21 -21.80 -12.02
CA LYS A 162 -27.26 -21.13 -12.80
C LYS A 162 -28.56 -20.97 -12.02
N ARG A 163 -29.01 -22.04 -11.37
CA ARG A 163 -30.26 -22.03 -10.58
C ARG A 163 -30.20 -20.99 -9.45
N GLU A 164 -29.04 -20.83 -8.83
CA GLU A 164 -28.86 -19.89 -7.73
C GLU A 164 -28.62 -18.46 -8.21
N VAL A 165 -27.69 -18.25 -9.13
CA VAL A 165 -27.23 -16.91 -9.52
C VAL A 165 -28.27 -16.11 -10.31
N TYR A 166 -29.10 -16.77 -11.12
CA TYR A 166 -30.15 -16.10 -11.90
C TYR A 166 -31.30 -15.56 -11.02
N LYS A 167 -31.36 -15.89 -9.73
CA LYS A 167 -32.30 -15.24 -8.80
C LYS A 167 -31.98 -13.76 -8.59
N TYR A 168 -30.75 -13.34 -8.90
CA TYR A 168 -30.21 -12.03 -8.57
C TYR A 168 -29.99 -11.11 -9.78
N THR A 169 -30.51 -11.46 -10.96
CA THR A 169 -30.41 -10.64 -12.17
C THR A 169 -31.42 -9.50 -12.19
N GLU A 170 -31.18 -8.52 -13.07
CA GLU A 170 -32.00 -7.30 -13.16
C GLU A 170 -33.49 -7.60 -13.35
N ASP A 171 -33.85 -8.62 -14.14
CA ASP A 171 -35.23 -9.03 -14.44
C ASP A 171 -35.95 -9.70 -13.26
N ARG A 172 -35.21 -10.19 -12.26
CA ARG A 172 -35.74 -10.95 -11.12
C ARG A 172 -35.77 -10.18 -9.81
N VAL A 173 -34.91 -9.16 -9.68
CA VAL A 173 -34.75 -8.40 -8.43
C VAL A 173 -35.42 -7.03 -8.55
N GLN A 174 -36.45 -6.80 -7.73
CA GLN A 174 -37.05 -5.48 -7.57
C GLN A 174 -36.02 -4.44 -7.12
N GLU A 175 -36.16 -3.20 -7.58
CA GLU A 175 -35.18 -2.12 -7.36
C GLU A 175 -34.78 -1.93 -5.89
N GLN A 176 -35.77 -1.93 -4.99
CA GLN A 176 -35.55 -1.82 -3.54
C GLN A 176 -34.73 -2.95 -2.89
N ASN A 177 -34.61 -4.11 -3.56
CA ASN A 177 -33.92 -5.28 -3.03
C ASN A 177 -32.52 -5.49 -3.62
N ARG A 178 -32.11 -4.68 -4.61
CA ARG A 178 -30.85 -4.84 -5.34
C ARG A 178 -29.62 -4.82 -4.42
N ALA A 179 -29.62 -3.95 -3.40
CA ALA A 179 -28.49 -3.83 -2.47
C ALA A 179 -28.27 -5.10 -1.64
N LYS A 180 -29.35 -5.84 -1.34
CA LYS A 180 -29.28 -7.12 -0.63
C LYS A 180 -29.01 -8.30 -1.57
N ALA A 181 -29.42 -8.20 -2.84
CA ALA A 181 -29.26 -9.26 -3.82
C ALA A 181 -27.81 -9.44 -4.31
N LEU A 182 -27.08 -8.35 -4.56
CA LEU A 182 -25.71 -8.43 -5.09
C LEU A 182 -24.73 -9.19 -4.17
N PRO A 183 -24.73 -9.01 -2.84
CA PRO A 183 -23.90 -9.84 -1.95
C PRO A 183 -24.27 -11.33 -1.98
N LEU A 184 -25.54 -11.68 -2.17
CA LEU A 184 -25.97 -13.07 -2.32
C LEU A 184 -25.55 -13.66 -3.67
N ALA A 185 -25.59 -12.85 -4.74
CA ALA A 185 -25.02 -13.23 -6.03
C ALA A 185 -23.52 -13.51 -5.93
N MET A 186 -22.78 -12.66 -5.22
CA MET A 186 -21.36 -12.85 -4.94
C MET A 186 -21.08 -14.19 -4.25
N GLN A 187 -21.89 -14.60 -3.28
CA GLN A 187 -21.73 -15.91 -2.62
C GLN A 187 -21.95 -17.08 -3.59
N ALA A 188 -22.98 -17.02 -4.45
CA ALA A 188 -23.22 -18.05 -5.46
C ALA A 188 -22.07 -18.16 -6.47
N ILE A 189 -21.54 -17.02 -6.91
CA ILE A 189 -20.37 -16.92 -7.81
C ILE A 189 -19.13 -17.50 -7.16
N HIS A 190 -18.84 -17.09 -5.92
CA HIS A 190 -17.70 -17.58 -5.15
C HIS A 190 -17.74 -19.10 -5.02
N LYS A 191 -18.87 -19.67 -4.59
CA LYS A 191 -19.05 -21.12 -4.44
C LYS A 191 -18.71 -21.87 -5.73
N TYR A 192 -19.19 -21.40 -6.88
CA TYR A 192 -18.92 -22.02 -8.16
C TYR A 192 -17.46 -21.87 -8.58
N ASN A 193 -16.93 -20.64 -8.52
CA ASN A 193 -15.59 -20.30 -8.98
C ASN A 193 -14.49 -21.01 -8.17
N SER A 194 -14.67 -21.14 -6.85
CA SER A 194 -13.73 -21.83 -5.96
C SER A 194 -13.55 -23.31 -6.28
N VAL A 195 -14.50 -23.92 -7.01
CA VAL A 195 -14.38 -25.28 -7.56
C VAL A 195 -13.87 -25.23 -9.00
N ARG A 196 -14.56 -24.47 -9.86
CA ARG A 196 -14.34 -24.44 -11.31
C ARG A 196 -12.95 -23.96 -11.71
N PHE A 197 -12.43 -22.95 -11.01
CA PHE A 197 -11.15 -22.32 -11.33
C PHE A 197 -10.02 -22.73 -10.41
N LYS A 198 -10.25 -23.65 -9.46
CA LYS A 198 -9.23 -24.07 -8.48
C LYS A 198 -7.92 -24.49 -9.12
N GLY A 199 -7.99 -25.40 -10.10
CA GLY A 199 -6.80 -25.88 -10.82
C GLY A 199 -6.09 -24.77 -11.60
N TRP A 200 -6.84 -23.93 -12.32
CA TRP A 200 -6.25 -22.84 -13.11
C TRP A 200 -5.61 -21.75 -12.24
N ILE A 201 -6.26 -21.39 -11.13
CA ILE A 201 -5.71 -20.46 -10.15
C ILE A 201 -4.48 -21.05 -9.48
N GLY A 202 -4.51 -22.33 -9.11
CA GLY A 202 -3.34 -23.04 -8.57
C GLY A 202 -2.16 -23.06 -9.53
N ASP A 203 -2.42 -23.28 -10.82
CA ASP A 203 -1.40 -23.21 -11.90
C ASP A 203 -0.81 -21.80 -12.02
N ILE A 204 -1.65 -20.75 -11.96
CA ILE A 204 -1.21 -19.35 -12.03
C ILE A 204 -0.31 -19.03 -10.85
N ILE A 205 -0.74 -19.36 -9.63
CA ILE A 205 0.02 -19.13 -8.40
C ILE A 205 1.37 -19.86 -8.48
N THR A 206 1.36 -21.14 -8.83
CA THR A 206 2.57 -21.97 -8.90
C THR A 206 3.57 -21.41 -9.92
N GLN A 207 3.11 -21.08 -11.13
CA GLN A 207 3.99 -20.50 -12.16
C GLN A 207 4.50 -19.11 -11.77
N THR A 208 3.67 -18.30 -11.10
CA THR A 208 4.07 -16.97 -10.61
C THR A 208 5.17 -17.08 -9.57
N VAL A 209 5.05 -18.01 -8.62
CA VAL A 209 6.08 -18.29 -7.61
C VAL A 209 7.37 -18.78 -8.26
N GLN A 210 7.29 -19.78 -9.15
CA GLN A 210 8.47 -20.28 -9.87
C GLN A 210 9.19 -19.20 -10.68
N PHE A 211 8.42 -18.34 -11.35
CA PHE A 211 8.98 -17.22 -12.10
C PHE A 211 9.64 -16.20 -11.17
N ALA A 212 8.99 -15.87 -10.04
CA ALA A 212 9.53 -14.98 -9.02
C ALA A 212 10.85 -15.51 -8.45
N GLU A 213 10.90 -16.77 -8.00
CA GLU A 213 12.14 -17.39 -7.50
C GLU A 213 13.27 -17.32 -8.52
N ARG A 214 12.97 -17.61 -9.79
CA ARG A 214 13.95 -17.55 -10.87
C ARG A 214 14.52 -16.15 -11.05
N ILE A 215 13.68 -15.12 -11.19
CA ILE A 215 14.17 -13.75 -11.44
C ILE A 215 14.79 -13.13 -10.20
N PHE A 216 14.31 -13.43 -8.99
CA PHE A 216 14.87 -12.89 -7.75
C PHE A 216 16.18 -13.57 -7.37
N GLY A 217 16.44 -14.78 -7.88
CA GLY A 217 17.75 -15.43 -7.82
C GLY A 217 18.81 -14.84 -8.77
N GLU A 218 18.42 -13.98 -9.71
CA GLU A 218 19.38 -13.26 -10.57
C GLU A 218 20.11 -12.17 -9.76
N THR A 219 21.43 -12.07 -9.96
CA THR A 219 22.30 -11.07 -9.33
C THR A 219 22.71 -9.99 -10.33
N LEU A 220 22.93 -8.78 -9.82
CA LEU A 220 23.47 -7.69 -10.62
C LEU A 220 24.95 -7.95 -10.92
N ALA A 221 25.37 -7.80 -12.17
CA ALA A 221 26.77 -7.95 -12.56
C ALA A 221 27.68 -7.00 -11.77
N ASP A 222 28.84 -7.47 -11.33
CA ASP A 222 29.74 -6.68 -10.47
C ASP A 222 30.26 -5.40 -11.10
N SER A 223 30.32 -5.37 -12.44
CA SER A 223 30.68 -4.20 -13.21
C SER A 223 29.63 -3.08 -13.22
N ILE A 224 28.40 -3.35 -12.76
CA ILE A 224 27.31 -2.37 -12.69
C ILE A 224 27.19 -1.82 -11.27
N ASN A 225 27.51 -0.54 -11.11
CA ASN A 225 27.45 0.19 -9.84
C ASN A 225 26.93 1.62 -10.06
N ASP A 226 26.82 2.40 -8.99
CA ASP A 226 26.24 3.75 -9.01
C ASP A 226 27.04 4.72 -9.88
N SER A 227 28.35 4.53 -10.06
CA SER A 227 29.18 5.36 -10.96
C SER A 227 28.80 5.21 -12.44
N CYS A 228 28.07 4.16 -12.80
CA CYS A 228 27.55 3.98 -14.15
C CYS A 228 26.37 4.93 -14.44
N PHE A 229 25.86 5.64 -13.43
CA PHE A 229 24.72 6.53 -13.54
C PHE A 229 25.07 7.95 -13.06
N GLN A 230 24.40 8.95 -13.62
CA GLN A 230 24.33 10.32 -13.13
C GLN A 230 22.89 10.64 -12.77
N ILE A 231 22.70 11.45 -11.75
CA ILE A 231 21.38 12.00 -11.42
C ILE A 231 21.36 13.47 -11.81
N ILE A 232 20.37 13.83 -12.61
CA ILE A 232 20.13 15.19 -13.08
C ILE A 232 18.87 15.73 -12.43
N ILE A 233 19.04 16.77 -11.63
CA ILE A 233 17.93 17.54 -11.07
C ILE A 233 17.62 18.67 -12.05
N ARG A 234 16.34 18.86 -12.36
CA ARG A 234 15.85 20.03 -13.11
C ARG A 234 14.76 20.73 -12.33
N ASP A 235 14.79 22.05 -12.41
CA ASP A 235 13.77 22.93 -11.84
C ASP A 235 12.49 22.94 -12.71
N GLN A 236 11.48 23.72 -12.33
CA GLN A 236 10.21 23.80 -13.07
C GLN A 236 10.36 24.38 -14.49
N ASN A 237 11.42 25.14 -14.73
CA ASN A 237 11.78 25.71 -16.04
C ASN A 237 12.67 24.75 -16.86
N LYS A 238 12.90 23.52 -16.36
CA LYS A 238 13.75 22.49 -16.97
C LYS A 238 15.24 22.84 -16.97
N ILE A 239 15.67 23.80 -16.16
CA ILE A 239 17.08 24.17 -16.00
C ILE A 239 17.75 23.14 -15.09
N LYS A 240 18.92 22.62 -15.53
CA LYS A 240 19.73 21.70 -14.73
C LYS A 240 20.32 22.44 -13.54
N ILE A 241 20.12 21.88 -12.35
CA ILE A 241 20.64 22.39 -11.08
C ILE A 241 21.24 21.23 -10.28
N ASP A 242 22.07 21.54 -9.29
CA ASP A 242 22.50 20.56 -8.29
C ASP A 242 21.57 20.57 -7.06
N LEU A 243 21.85 19.67 -6.11
CA LEU A 243 21.04 19.49 -4.92
C LEU A 243 21.15 20.65 -3.91
N GLU A 244 22.24 21.42 -3.94
CA GLU A 244 22.42 22.61 -3.10
C GLU A 244 21.66 23.80 -3.67
N ALA A 245 21.77 24.03 -4.97
CA ALA A 245 21.03 25.05 -5.72
C ALA A 245 19.51 24.84 -5.66
N ALA A 246 19.05 23.59 -5.47
CA ALA A 246 17.63 23.30 -5.29
C ALA A 246 17.03 23.97 -4.03
N GLU A 247 17.82 24.20 -2.97
CA GLU A 247 17.32 24.80 -1.72
C GLU A 247 16.97 26.28 -1.88
N THR A 248 17.83 27.01 -2.59
CA THR A 248 17.70 28.46 -2.84
C THR A 248 16.85 28.78 -4.08
N SER A 249 16.54 27.77 -4.90
CA SER A 249 15.66 27.92 -6.06
C SER A 249 14.25 28.39 -5.68
N GLN A 250 13.63 29.22 -6.53
CA GLN A 250 12.21 29.60 -6.41
C GLN A 250 11.25 28.57 -6.99
N SER A 251 11.75 27.44 -7.49
CA SER A 251 10.89 26.36 -7.99
C SER A 251 10.23 25.60 -6.85
N GLU A 252 8.93 25.36 -6.97
CA GLU A 252 8.15 24.57 -6.00
C GLU A 252 8.19 23.07 -6.30
N GLN A 253 8.64 22.70 -7.50
CA GLN A 253 8.69 21.33 -8.01
C GLN A 253 10.00 21.09 -8.75
N PHE A 254 10.50 19.87 -8.61
CA PHE A 254 11.73 19.41 -9.25
C PHE A 254 11.48 18.07 -9.94
N SER A 255 12.18 17.87 -11.06
CA SER A 255 12.31 16.54 -11.67
C SER A 255 13.69 15.98 -11.38
N ILE A 256 13.76 14.73 -10.95
CA ILE A 256 14.99 13.99 -10.71
C ILE A 256 15.06 12.90 -11.77
N LYS A 257 16.03 12.99 -12.68
CA LYS A 257 16.22 12.03 -13.75
C LYS A 257 17.52 11.27 -13.57
N ILE A 258 17.45 9.95 -13.59
CA ILE A 258 18.60 9.07 -13.67
C ILE A 258 18.98 8.97 -15.14
N GLU A 259 20.20 9.35 -15.48
CA GLU A 259 20.76 9.16 -16.81
C GLU A 259 22.00 8.27 -16.70
N VAL A 260 22.30 7.60 -17.79
CA VAL A 260 23.46 6.76 -17.88
C VAL A 260 24.70 7.62 -18.18
N ASN A 261 25.82 7.34 -17.51
CA ASN A 261 27.11 7.95 -17.81
C ASN A 261 27.69 7.35 -19.09
N ALA A 262 28.34 8.16 -19.94
CA ALA A 262 29.06 7.64 -21.11
C ALA A 262 30.10 6.61 -20.64
N PRO A 263 29.93 5.31 -20.97
CA PRO A 263 30.70 4.26 -20.33
C PRO A 263 32.11 4.18 -20.93
N PRO A 264 33.10 3.65 -20.19
CA PRO A 264 34.34 3.13 -20.79
C PRO A 264 33.99 2.09 -21.87
N GLU A 265 34.75 2.03 -22.97
CA GLU A 265 34.49 1.11 -24.11
C GLU A 265 34.25 -0.34 -23.68
N THR A 266 34.90 -0.79 -22.60
CA THR A 266 34.80 -2.14 -22.04
C THR A 266 33.43 -2.50 -21.45
N HIS A 267 32.59 -1.52 -21.12
CA HIS A 267 31.29 -1.75 -20.48
C HIS A 267 30.10 -1.57 -21.44
N GLN A 268 30.33 -1.08 -22.66
CA GLN A 268 29.26 -0.69 -23.59
C GLN A 268 28.21 -1.79 -23.85
N VAL A 269 28.62 -3.05 -24.05
CA VAL A 269 27.69 -4.13 -24.46
C VAL A 269 26.74 -4.55 -23.31
N ILE A 270 27.29 -4.84 -22.13
CA ILE A 270 26.49 -5.22 -20.94
C ILE A 270 25.59 -4.06 -20.53
N PHE A 271 26.11 -2.84 -20.61
CA PHE A 271 25.44 -1.63 -20.20
C PHE A 271 24.30 -1.22 -21.16
N THR A 272 24.49 -1.38 -22.47
CA THR A 272 23.40 -1.22 -23.45
C THR A 272 22.29 -2.23 -23.18
N SER A 273 22.62 -3.46 -22.76
CA SER A 273 21.62 -4.49 -22.48
C SER A 273 20.78 -4.23 -21.22
N PHE A 274 21.35 -3.63 -20.17
CA PHE A 274 20.61 -3.28 -18.94
C PHE A 274 19.83 -1.98 -19.13
N TYR A 275 20.49 -0.92 -19.62
CA TYR A 275 19.87 0.39 -19.76
C TYR A 275 18.76 0.42 -20.82
N SER A 276 18.90 -0.32 -21.93
CA SER A 276 17.81 -0.43 -22.92
C SER A 276 16.53 -1.06 -22.38
N LYS A 277 16.60 -1.73 -21.22
CA LYS A 277 15.45 -2.29 -20.52
C LYS A 277 14.85 -1.34 -19.50
N LEU A 278 15.57 -0.29 -19.10
CA LEU A 278 15.00 0.78 -18.27
C LEU A 278 14.06 1.63 -19.12
N THR A 279 12.88 1.89 -18.57
CA THR A 279 11.88 2.76 -19.18
C THR A 279 11.95 4.15 -18.55
N SER A 280 11.27 5.13 -19.15
CA SER A 280 11.14 6.47 -18.54
C SER A 280 10.43 6.43 -17.17
N TYR A 281 9.75 5.32 -16.85
CA TYR A 281 9.13 5.09 -15.56
C TYR A 281 10.12 4.61 -14.51
N ASP A 282 11.26 4.08 -14.94
CA ASP A 282 12.34 3.62 -14.09
C ASP A 282 13.28 4.78 -13.71
N ASP A 283 13.38 5.79 -14.58
CA ASP A 283 14.43 6.80 -14.54
C ASP A 283 13.99 8.25 -14.20
N LEU A 284 12.69 8.58 -14.19
CA LEU A 284 12.21 9.96 -14.00
C LEU A 284 11.23 10.12 -12.84
N PHE A 285 11.61 10.94 -11.85
CA PHE A 285 10.81 11.23 -10.66
C PHE A 285 10.45 12.71 -10.56
N TYR A 286 9.34 12.98 -9.88
CA TYR A 286 8.91 14.32 -9.51
C TYR A 286 8.82 14.43 -7.99
N ILE A 287 9.26 15.56 -7.45
CA ILE A 287 9.23 15.87 -6.03
C ILE A 287 9.04 17.36 -5.79
N ASN A 288 8.25 17.73 -4.80
CA ASN A 288 8.09 19.12 -4.38
C ASN A 288 9.27 19.60 -3.52
N LYS A 289 9.47 20.91 -3.47
CA LYS A 289 10.57 21.54 -2.74
C LYS A 289 10.63 21.11 -1.28
N THR A 290 9.50 21.12 -0.59
CA THR A 290 9.40 20.77 0.83
C THR A 290 9.87 19.35 1.12
N HIS A 291 9.51 18.37 0.29
CA HIS A 291 9.92 16.99 0.47
C HIS A 291 11.38 16.76 0.04
N LEU A 292 11.87 17.48 -0.97
CA LEU A 292 13.30 17.40 -1.30
C LEU A 292 14.17 17.89 -0.14
N GLN A 293 13.78 19.01 0.50
CA GLN A 293 14.44 19.53 1.70
C GLN A 293 14.30 18.56 2.89
N LYS A 294 13.11 18.00 3.09
CA LYS A 294 12.87 16.95 4.11
C LYS A 294 13.85 15.80 3.97
N LEU A 295 14.00 15.26 2.75
CA LEU A 295 14.88 14.13 2.48
C LEU A 295 16.36 14.48 2.69
N LYS A 296 16.81 15.70 2.31
CA LYS A 296 18.17 16.16 2.65
C LYS A 296 18.39 16.18 4.17
N GLN A 297 17.43 16.69 4.94
CA GLN A 297 17.54 16.77 6.40
C GLN A 297 17.53 15.39 7.08
N LEU A 298 16.78 14.44 6.54
CA LEU A 298 16.77 13.06 7.04
C LEU A 298 18.03 12.29 6.66
N CYS A 299 18.62 12.58 5.50
CA CYS A 299 19.71 11.79 4.94
C CYS A 299 20.96 11.84 5.82
N ILE A 300 21.52 10.68 6.13
CA ILE A 300 22.77 10.57 6.89
C ILE A 300 24.00 11.02 6.09
N PHE A 301 23.93 10.99 4.76
CA PHE A 301 24.99 11.44 3.88
C PHE A 301 24.88 12.94 3.61
N GLN A 302 26.03 13.61 3.54
CA GLN A 302 26.17 15.05 3.28
C GLN A 302 27.08 15.34 2.07
N ASP A 303 27.38 14.31 1.27
CA ASP A 303 28.25 14.36 0.10
C ASP A 303 27.47 14.00 -1.19
N TYR A 304 28.19 13.74 -2.27
CA TYR A 304 27.60 13.36 -3.55
C TYR A 304 26.72 12.09 -3.47
N LYS A 305 26.87 11.23 -2.45
CA LYS A 305 26.03 10.03 -2.29
C LYS A 305 24.60 10.39 -1.90
N GLN A 306 24.37 11.56 -1.32
CA GLN A 306 23.04 11.99 -0.87
C GLN A 306 22.01 11.92 -2.01
N ILE A 307 22.37 12.38 -3.23
CA ILE A 307 21.43 12.33 -4.37
C ILE A 307 21.18 10.90 -4.87
N TYR A 308 22.17 10.01 -4.82
CA TYR A 308 22.01 8.60 -5.20
C TYR A 308 21.05 7.86 -4.27
N VAL A 309 21.18 8.12 -2.97
CA VAL A 309 20.29 7.55 -1.95
C VAL A 309 18.87 8.10 -2.06
N ILE A 310 18.70 9.39 -2.38
CA ILE A 310 17.38 9.97 -2.72
C ILE A 310 16.80 9.32 -3.98
N GLY A 311 17.60 9.13 -5.03
CA GLY A 311 17.17 8.45 -6.25
C GLY A 311 16.74 7.00 -5.99
N ALA A 312 17.51 6.28 -5.18
CA ALA A 312 17.24 4.91 -4.75
C ALA A 312 15.92 4.83 -3.96
N LEU A 313 15.70 5.74 -3.00
CA LEU A 313 14.45 5.85 -2.27
C LEU A 313 13.24 6.06 -3.19
N LEU A 314 13.32 7.06 -4.09
CA LEU A 314 12.23 7.37 -5.01
C LEU A 314 11.94 6.19 -5.95
N ARG A 315 12.98 5.50 -6.41
CA ARG A 315 12.84 4.28 -7.20
C ARG A 315 12.16 3.18 -6.39
N ARG A 316 12.64 2.86 -5.19
CA ARG A 316 12.08 1.84 -4.30
C ARG A 316 10.59 2.04 -4.09
N TYR A 317 10.17 3.21 -3.63
CA TYR A 317 8.74 3.47 -3.38
C TYR A 317 7.93 3.46 -4.67
N THR A 318 8.45 3.98 -5.79
CA THR A 318 7.72 3.94 -7.06
C THR A 318 7.56 2.50 -7.60
N THR A 319 8.52 1.62 -7.34
CA THR A 319 8.46 0.19 -7.73
C THR A 319 7.30 -0.56 -7.04
N PHE A 320 7.03 -0.25 -5.77
CA PHE A 320 5.96 -0.92 -5.00
C PHE A 320 4.62 -0.20 -5.08
N PHE A 321 4.60 1.13 -5.19
CA PHE A 321 3.39 1.95 -5.16
C PHE A 321 2.97 2.52 -6.52
N GLY A 322 3.68 2.27 -7.63
CA GLY A 322 3.15 2.35 -9.00
C GLY A 322 2.71 3.72 -9.56
N ASN A 323 2.82 4.83 -8.83
CA ASN A 323 2.20 6.12 -9.19
C ASN A 323 2.83 6.93 -10.33
N GLN A 324 3.56 6.31 -11.27
CA GLN A 324 4.03 7.00 -12.48
C GLN A 324 3.54 6.38 -13.80
N PHE A 325 2.61 5.44 -13.70
CA PHE A 325 1.87 4.77 -14.77
C PHE A 325 2.62 3.74 -15.62
N VAL A 326 1.82 2.75 -16.00
CA VAL A 326 2.17 1.43 -16.51
C VAL A 326 2.46 1.47 -18.01
N PHE A 327 3.51 0.73 -18.39
CA PHE A 327 3.82 0.03 -19.63
C PHE A 327 3.12 0.44 -20.96
N VAL A 328 3.99 0.52 -21.97
CA VAL A 328 3.78 0.58 -23.43
C VAL A 328 3.89 1.99 -24.06
N PRO A 329 4.89 2.24 -24.94
CA PRO A 329 5.02 3.51 -25.64
C PRO A 329 3.82 3.80 -26.57
N PRO A 330 3.32 5.05 -26.65
CA PRO A 330 2.06 5.42 -27.33
C PRO A 330 2.01 5.29 -28.87
N ARG A 331 2.99 4.65 -29.53
CA ARG A 331 3.16 4.81 -30.98
C ARG A 331 2.39 3.80 -31.84
N GLN A 332 1.69 2.83 -31.27
CA GLN A 332 1.00 1.77 -32.04
C GLN A 332 -0.37 1.34 -31.47
N MET A 333 -1.17 2.24 -30.88
CA MET A 333 -2.49 1.85 -30.34
C MET A 333 -3.66 2.76 -30.68
N ASN A 334 -4.78 2.10 -30.98
CA ASN A 334 -6.06 2.65 -31.41
C ASN A 334 -6.88 3.14 -30.20
N GLN A 335 -7.87 4.00 -30.42
CA GLN A 335 -8.63 4.68 -29.35
C GLN A 335 -9.44 3.73 -28.43
N GLN A 336 -9.90 2.58 -28.95
CA GLN A 336 -10.55 1.54 -28.14
C GLN A 336 -9.58 0.82 -27.18
N GLN A 337 -8.35 0.52 -27.63
CA GLN A 337 -7.31 -0.08 -26.78
C GLN A 337 -6.85 0.91 -25.69
N ARG A 338 -6.78 2.22 -26.00
CA ARG A 338 -6.52 3.26 -24.99
C ARG A 338 -7.60 3.37 -23.91
N ASN A 339 -8.86 3.05 -24.25
CA ASN A 339 -9.97 3.08 -23.30
C ASN A 339 -10.04 1.81 -22.44
N GLN A 340 -9.62 0.66 -22.97
CA GLN A 340 -9.51 -0.60 -22.23
C GLN A 340 -8.26 -0.66 -21.34
N MET A 341 -7.18 -0.01 -21.75
CA MET A 341 -5.94 0.16 -20.98
C MET A 341 -5.86 1.55 -20.32
N ARG A 342 -7.00 2.15 -19.93
CA ARG A 342 -6.90 3.37 -19.12
C ARG A 342 -6.11 3.00 -17.88
N PRO A 343 -5.02 3.73 -17.59
CA PRO A 343 -4.23 3.49 -16.40
C PRO A 343 -5.18 3.39 -15.21
N GLN A 344 -4.99 2.38 -14.36
CA GLN A 344 -5.63 2.39 -13.06
C GLN A 344 -4.95 3.51 -12.27
N GLN A 345 -5.44 4.74 -12.46
CA GLN A 345 -5.04 5.88 -11.67
C GLN A 345 -5.11 5.48 -10.20
N TYR A 346 -4.06 5.79 -9.45
CA TYR A 346 -4.02 5.55 -8.00
C TYR A 346 -3.90 4.06 -7.62
N GLU A 347 -3.19 3.25 -8.41
CA GLU A 347 -2.72 1.93 -7.95
C GLU A 347 -1.66 2.15 -6.86
N GLY A 348 -1.69 1.42 -5.74
CA GLY A 348 -0.74 1.63 -4.65
C GLY A 348 -1.13 2.73 -3.64
N THR A 349 -1.73 3.84 -4.08
CA THR A 349 -1.98 5.03 -3.22
C THR A 349 -2.89 4.79 -2.02
N SER A 350 -3.76 3.78 -2.12
CA SER A 350 -4.80 3.52 -1.11
C SER A 350 -4.34 2.50 -0.07
N PHE A 351 -3.14 1.93 -0.18
CA PHE A 351 -2.62 0.97 0.80
C PHE A 351 -2.23 1.63 2.12
N HIS A 352 -1.80 2.89 2.11
CA HIS A 352 -1.40 3.56 3.33
C HIS A 352 -1.53 5.07 3.15
N ALA A 353 -2.10 5.73 4.14
CA ALA A 353 -2.22 7.18 4.17
C ALA A 353 -1.82 7.67 5.56
N ALA A 354 -1.01 8.73 5.61
CA ALA A 354 -0.56 9.28 6.89
C ALA A 354 -1.70 10.05 7.58
N VAL A 355 -1.74 9.99 8.90
CA VAL A 355 -2.64 10.81 9.71
C VAL A 355 -2.27 12.29 9.62
N CYS A 356 -3.20 13.18 9.98
CA CYS A 356 -2.97 14.62 9.91
C CYS A 356 -1.91 15.07 10.94
N GLU A 357 -1.14 16.12 10.60
CA GLU A 357 -0.10 16.67 11.50
C GLU A 357 -0.68 17.12 12.84
N GLN A 358 -1.94 17.55 12.85
CA GLN A 358 -2.64 17.94 14.06
C GLN A 358 -2.78 16.77 15.05
N LEU A 359 -2.93 15.54 14.56
CA LEU A 359 -2.95 14.35 15.42
C LEU A 359 -1.58 14.13 16.04
N PHE A 360 -0.51 14.20 15.25
CA PHE A 360 0.85 14.05 15.77
C PHE A 360 1.19 15.09 16.83
N ARG A 361 0.87 16.37 16.60
CA ARG A 361 1.06 17.45 17.58
C ARG A 361 0.27 17.20 18.86
N TYR A 362 -0.99 16.76 18.72
CA TYR A 362 -1.83 16.45 19.88
C TYR A 362 -1.27 15.28 20.70
N LEU A 363 -0.90 14.18 20.04
CA LEU A 363 -0.32 13.00 20.69
C LEU A 363 1.03 13.31 21.35
N ASN A 364 1.89 14.08 20.68
CA ASN A 364 3.15 14.54 21.26
C ASN A 364 2.92 15.39 22.52
N ALA A 365 2.04 16.39 22.44
CA ALA A 365 1.77 17.28 23.57
C ALA A 365 1.09 16.57 24.75
N LYS A 366 0.29 15.52 24.50
CA LYS A 366 -0.49 14.84 25.54
C LYS A 366 0.21 13.66 26.19
N ILE A 367 0.90 12.85 25.39
CA ILE A 367 1.50 11.59 25.86
C ILE A 367 2.92 11.38 25.30
N ASN A 368 3.57 12.43 24.80
CA ASN A 368 4.95 12.41 24.32
C ASN A 368 5.23 11.39 23.19
N VAL A 369 4.26 11.16 22.32
CA VAL A 369 4.49 10.39 21.08
C VAL A 369 5.44 11.18 20.18
N ALA A 370 6.55 10.55 19.78
CA ALA A 370 7.47 11.05 18.76
C ALA A 370 8.07 9.91 17.92
N PHE A 371 7.30 8.81 17.78
CA PHE A 371 7.68 7.62 17.04
C PHE A 371 6.48 7.09 16.25
N GLU A 372 6.66 6.93 14.94
CA GLU A 372 5.67 6.32 14.03
C GLU A 372 5.99 4.84 13.80
N CYS A 373 5.06 3.94 14.15
CA CYS A 373 5.25 2.51 13.93
C CYS A 373 5.10 2.10 12.45
N PHE A 374 4.53 2.94 11.59
CA PHE A 374 4.42 2.68 10.15
C PHE A 374 4.53 3.99 9.36
N ALA A 375 5.68 4.22 8.73
CA ALA A 375 5.90 5.38 7.88
C ALA A 375 6.91 5.08 6.76
N SER A 376 7.40 6.14 6.14
CA SER A 376 8.43 6.19 5.11
C SER A 376 9.16 7.52 5.22
N PRO A 377 10.38 7.65 4.67
CA PRO A 377 11.04 8.95 4.57
C PRO A 377 10.20 9.99 3.82
N LEU A 378 9.32 9.53 2.92
CA LEU A 378 8.41 10.40 2.17
C LEU A 378 7.27 10.94 3.04
N ASN A 379 6.69 10.15 3.95
CA ASN A 379 5.48 10.53 4.68
C ASN A 379 5.62 10.70 6.20
N CYS A 380 6.78 10.39 6.79
CA CYS A 380 6.97 10.51 8.24
C CYS A 380 6.77 11.94 8.74
N TYR A 381 6.17 12.08 9.90
CA TYR A 381 6.10 13.34 10.63
C TYR A 381 7.32 13.51 11.55
N PHE A 382 7.70 12.47 12.29
CA PHE A 382 8.85 12.49 13.17
C PHE A 382 10.13 12.02 12.47
N LYS A 383 11.29 12.31 13.09
CA LYS A 383 12.59 11.83 12.60
C LYS A 383 12.80 10.34 12.86
N THR A 384 12.09 9.77 13.83
CA THR A 384 12.22 8.36 14.22
C THR A 384 10.93 7.61 13.88
N PHE A 385 11.05 6.61 13.01
CA PHE A 385 9.92 5.85 12.50
C PHE A 385 10.35 4.46 12.06
N CYS A 386 9.41 3.51 12.01
CA CYS A 386 9.57 2.26 11.28
C CYS A 386 9.14 2.43 9.82
N SER A 387 9.70 1.63 8.92
CA SER A 387 9.28 1.61 7.52
C SER A 387 9.42 0.23 6.89
N ALA A 388 8.77 0.05 5.72
CA ALA A 388 8.76 -1.21 5.00
C ALA A 388 10.12 -1.60 4.42
N PHE A 389 10.95 -0.62 4.03
CA PHE A 389 12.18 -0.86 3.28
C PHE A 389 13.42 -0.50 4.10
N ALA A 390 13.68 -1.28 5.15
CA ALA A 390 14.78 -1.03 6.09
C ALA A 390 16.13 -0.75 5.39
N GLU A 391 16.46 -1.51 4.35
CA GLU A 391 17.72 -1.37 3.60
C GLU A 391 17.90 0.00 2.93
N THR A 392 16.84 0.55 2.36
CA THR A 392 16.87 1.84 1.66
C THR A 392 16.60 3.00 2.63
N ASP A 393 15.75 2.78 3.62
CA ASP A 393 15.22 3.83 4.49
C ASP A 393 16.10 4.07 5.72
N GLN A 394 17.01 3.15 6.06
CA GLN A 394 17.99 3.35 7.14
C GLN A 394 18.84 4.62 6.91
N TYR A 395 19.07 5.00 5.65
CA TYR A 395 19.78 6.22 5.31
C TYR A 395 19.00 7.50 5.64
N PHE A 396 17.74 7.38 6.03
CA PHE A 396 16.82 8.47 6.37
C PHE A 396 16.23 8.32 7.79
N ASN A 397 16.96 7.66 8.70
CA ASN A 397 16.60 7.42 10.11
C ASN A 397 15.48 6.39 10.38
N SER A 398 15.08 5.59 9.38
CA SER A 398 14.21 4.45 9.64
C SER A 398 14.85 3.49 10.65
N GLN A 399 14.04 3.04 11.60
CA GLN A 399 14.41 2.01 12.57
C GLN A 399 14.25 0.58 12.01
N GLY A 400 13.80 0.45 10.76
CA GLY A 400 13.51 -0.82 10.10
C GLY A 400 12.02 -1.20 10.16
N SER A 401 11.72 -2.47 9.91
CA SER A 401 10.34 -2.96 9.93
C SER A 401 9.79 -3.00 11.35
N PHE A 402 8.55 -2.55 11.52
CA PHE A 402 7.79 -2.70 12.77
C PHE A 402 7.85 -4.13 13.32
N PHE A 403 7.71 -5.13 12.45
CA PHE A 403 7.70 -6.54 12.82
C PHE A 403 9.08 -7.06 13.28
N SER A 404 10.15 -6.32 12.98
CA SER A 404 11.53 -6.62 13.37
C SER A 404 12.05 -5.78 14.53
N LEU A 405 11.16 -5.05 15.22
CA LEU A 405 11.48 -4.33 16.44
C LEU A 405 10.81 -4.96 17.65
N LYS A 406 11.48 -4.90 18.81
CA LYS A 406 10.92 -5.18 20.12
C LYS A 406 10.65 -3.85 20.83
N PHE A 407 9.44 -3.67 21.33
CA PHE A 407 8.99 -2.44 21.98
C PHE A 407 8.96 -2.66 23.49
N THR A 408 9.90 -2.07 24.21
CA THR A 408 10.02 -2.26 25.66
C THR A 408 9.31 -1.16 26.45
N ARG A 409 9.35 0.09 25.95
CA ARG A 409 8.85 1.27 26.66
C ARG A 409 8.51 2.40 25.69
N GLY A 410 7.44 3.14 25.96
CA GLY A 410 7.11 4.38 25.27
C GLY A 410 5.65 4.50 24.85
N CYS A 411 5.34 5.65 24.23
CA CYS A 411 4.06 5.91 23.59
C CYS A 411 4.25 6.00 22.07
N PHE A 412 3.44 5.27 21.30
CA PHE A 412 3.63 5.11 19.86
C PHE A 412 2.36 5.42 19.08
N GLU A 413 2.51 6.06 17.94
CA GLU A 413 1.46 6.12 16.92
C GLU A 413 1.56 4.89 16.02
N VAL A 414 0.41 4.25 15.76
CA VAL A 414 0.33 3.02 14.98
C VAL A 414 -0.76 3.15 13.93
N ASN A 415 -0.37 3.40 12.68
CA ASN A 415 -1.29 3.46 11.53
C ASN A 415 -0.80 2.50 10.44
N PRO A 416 -1.10 1.19 10.56
CA PRO A 416 -0.60 0.18 9.62
C PRO A 416 -1.20 0.37 8.22
N PRO A 417 -0.54 -0.17 7.17
CA PRO A 417 -1.14 -0.27 5.85
C PRO A 417 -2.51 -0.94 5.91
N PHE A 418 -3.46 -0.43 5.13
CA PHE A 418 -4.86 -0.84 5.05
C PHE A 418 -5.00 -2.16 4.28
N THR A 419 -4.49 -3.23 4.88
CA THR A 419 -4.58 -4.61 4.42
C THR A 419 -4.84 -5.48 5.65
N GLU A 420 -5.89 -6.31 5.60
CA GLU A 420 -6.39 -7.01 6.79
C GLU A 420 -5.32 -7.89 7.42
N GLU A 421 -4.54 -8.57 6.59
CA GLU A 421 -3.43 -9.43 7.01
C GLU A 421 -2.37 -8.64 7.81
N ILE A 422 -2.03 -7.43 7.36
CA ILE A 422 -1.03 -6.58 8.03
C ILE A 422 -1.59 -5.96 9.31
N ILE A 423 -2.85 -5.53 9.29
CA ILE A 423 -3.51 -5.00 10.49
C ILE A 423 -3.62 -6.09 11.56
N GLN A 424 -4.00 -7.32 11.18
CA GLN A 424 -4.09 -8.44 12.10
C GLN A 424 -2.73 -8.76 12.73
N GLN A 425 -1.68 -8.91 11.93
CA GLN A 425 -0.31 -9.13 12.44
C GLN A 425 0.14 -7.98 13.35
N THR A 426 -0.29 -6.76 13.07
CA THR A 426 -0.03 -5.59 13.93
C THR A 426 -0.69 -5.77 15.29
N VAL A 427 -1.99 -6.08 15.34
CA VAL A 427 -2.73 -6.31 16.59
C VAL A 427 -2.12 -7.45 17.41
N ASP A 428 -1.83 -8.58 16.78
CA ASP A 428 -1.21 -9.74 17.43
C ASP A 428 0.14 -9.36 18.07
N LYS A 429 0.94 -8.57 17.36
CA LYS A 429 2.22 -8.07 17.88
C LYS A 429 2.02 -7.08 19.03
N LEU A 430 1.12 -6.11 18.91
CA LEU A 430 0.87 -5.13 19.98
C LEU A 430 0.47 -5.82 21.30
N PHE A 431 -0.42 -6.82 21.23
CA PHE A 431 -0.80 -7.60 22.41
C PHE A 431 0.38 -8.40 22.96
N THR A 432 1.17 -9.03 22.09
CA THR A 432 2.36 -9.79 22.49
C THR A 432 3.38 -8.91 23.20
N GLU A 433 3.70 -7.73 22.66
CA GLU A 433 4.64 -6.78 23.27
C GLU A 433 4.14 -6.30 24.64
N CYS A 434 2.84 -6.02 24.79
CA CYS A 434 2.27 -5.56 26.06
C CYS A 434 2.35 -6.59 27.20
N ILE A 435 2.33 -7.90 26.89
CA ILE A 435 2.41 -8.98 27.89
C ILE A 435 3.80 -9.60 28.00
N GLN A 436 4.74 -9.19 27.15
CA GLN A 436 6.08 -9.77 27.12
C GLN A 436 6.82 -9.49 28.43
N GLU A 437 7.59 -10.48 28.90
CA GLU A 437 8.49 -10.27 30.04
C GLU A 437 9.50 -9.15 29.74
N GLY A 438 9.63 -8.24 30.70
CA GLY A 438 10.47 -7.05 30.58
C GLY A 438 9.78 -5.84 29.92
N ALA A 439 8.54 -5.97 29.44
CA ALA A 439 7.75 -4.81 29.03
C ALA A 439 7.54 -3.84 30.20
N LYS A 440 7.79 -2.54 29.95
CA LYS A 440 7.63 -1.44 30.92
C LYS A 440 6.35 -0.66 30.59
N GLU A 441 6.33 0.66 30.69
CA GLU A 441 5.20 1.47 30.24
C GLU A 441 5.02 1.42 28.71
N LEU A 442 4.03 0.69 28.21
CA LEU A 442 3.71 0.65 26.78
C LEU A 442 2.32 1.22 26.54
N VAL A 443 2.24 2.18 25.62
CA VAL A 443 0.98 2.73 25.10
C VAL A 443 1.06 2.83 23.58
N PHE A 444 0.06 2.27 22.91
CA PHE A 444 -0.09 2.34 21.46
C PHE A 444 -1.42 3.01 21.12
N VAL A 445 -1.35 4.03 20.27
CA VAL A 445 -2.54 4.66 19.67
C VAL A 445 -2.68 4.09 18.27
N LEU A 446 -3.58 3.11 18.11
CA LEU A 446 -3.80 2.38 16.87
C LEU A 446 -4.93 3.01 16.07
N ILE A 447 -4.67 3.36 14.81
CA ILE A 447 -5.65 3.90 13.87
C ILE A 447 -5.83 2.89 12.73
N VAL A 448 -7.04 2.38 12.55
CA VAL A 448 -7.36 1.37 11.53
C VAL A 448 -8.67 1.69 10.82
N PRO A 449 -8.89 1.23 9.58
CA PRO A 449 -10.18 1.31 8.91
C PRO A 449 -11.28 0.60 9.72
N GLU A 450 -12.52 1.06 9.58
CA GLU A 450 -13.68 0.42 10.21
C GLU A 450 -14.29 -0.67 9.30
N TRP A 451 -13.63 -1.82 9.18
CA TRP A 451 -14.12 -2.92 8.33
C TRP A 451 -15.01 -3.88 9.10
N ARG A 452 -16.33 -3.61 9.04
CA ARG A 452 -17.36 -4.39 9.77
C ARG A 452 -18.21 -5.33 8.90
N VAL A 453 -18.06 -5.31 7.57
CA VAL A 453 -18.86 -6.15 6.65
C VAL A 453 -17.97 -6.85 5.60
N PRO A 454 -17.57 -8.11 5.83
CA PRO A 454 -17.71 -8.85 7.10
C PRO A 454 -16.87 -8.23 8.21
N LEU A 455 -17.18 -8.56 9.47
CA LEU A 455 -16.40 -8.07 10.62
C LEU A 455 -14.97 -8.61 10.52
N ALA A 456 -14.02 -7.71 10.33
CA ALA A 456 -12.62 -8.07 10.27
C ALA A 456 -12.16 -8.63 11.63
N LYS A 457 -11.31 -9.67 11.59
CA LYS A 457 -10.87 -10.38 12.81
C LYS A 457 -10.21 -9.45 13.82
N TYR A 458 -9.39 -8.50 13.36
CA TYR A 458 -8.67 -7.57 14.22
C TYR A 458 -9.61 -6.69 15.05
N HIS A 459 -10.79 -6.32 14.53
CA HIS A 459 -11.79 -5.58 15.33
C HIS A 459 -12.35 -6.45 16.45
N SER A 460 -12.67 -7.72 16.14
CA SER A 460 -13.14 -8.67 17.15
C SER A 460 -12.08 -8.86 18.25
N ASP A 461 -10.81 -8.99 17.90
CA ASP A 461 -9.74 -9.17 18.89
C ASP A 461 -9.51 -7.92 19.74
N LEU A 462 -9.57 -6.72 19.13
CA LEU A 462 -9.43 -5.46 19.85
C LEU A 462 -10.60 -5.21 20.81
N GLU A 463 -11.84 -5.40 20.36
CA GLU A 463 -13.03 -5.10 21.18
C GLU A 463 -13.22 -6.12 22.32
N ASN A 464 -12.66 -7.34 22.20
CA ASN A 464 -12.66 -8.36 23.26
C ASN A 464 -11.36 -8.39 24.09
N GLY A 465 -10.34 -7.62 23.72
CA GLY A 465 -9.01 -7.66 24.32
C GLY A 465 -8.92 -6.85 25.62
N CYS A 466 -8.41 -7.46 26.70
CA CYS A 466 -8.29 -6.81 28.01
C CYS A 466 -7.25 -5.67 28.09
N LEU A 467 -6.38 -5.56 27.08
CA LEU A 467 -5.36 -4.51 26.97
C LEU A 467 -5.87 -3.23 26.30
N VAL A 468 -7.05 -3.29 25.67
CA VAL A 468 -7.67 -2.11 25.06
C VAL A 468 -8.33 -1.29 26.16
N ARG A 469 -7.83 -0.07 26.36
CA ARG A 469 -8.29 0.84 27.43
C ARG A 469 -9.45 1.73 27.00
N GLY A 470 -9.63 1.90 25.70
CA GLY A 470 -10.76 2.64 25.11
C GLY A 470 -10.62 2.74 23.60
N PHE A 471 -11.72 3.13 22.94
CA PHE A 471 -11.74 3.38 21.50
C PHE A 471 -12.78 4.43 21.12
N ILE A 472 -12.62 5.03 19.94
CA ILE A 472 -13.59 5.95 19.35
C ILE A 472 -13.72 5.71 17.84
N GLN A 473 -14.94 5.84 17.33
CA GLN A 473 -15.25 5.73 15.91
C GLN A 473 -15.26 7.11 15.25
N LEU A 474 -14.61 7.20 14.09
CA LEU A 474 -14.73 8.31 13.14
C LEU A 474 -15.58 7.85 11.97
N LYS A 475 -16.75 8.48 11.79
CA LYS A 475 -17.67 8.09 10.71
C LYS A 475 -17.10 8.46 9.34
N PRO A 476 -17.56 7.77 8.27
CA PRO A 476 -17.31 8.17 6.89
C PRO A 476 -17.52 9.67 6.68
N TYR A 477 -16.61 10.30 5.94
CA TYR A 477 -16.64 11.72 5.63
C TYR A 477 -16.56 12.68 6.83
N GLU A 478 -16.20 12.23 8.03
CA GLU A 478 -16.01 13.15 9.17
C GLU A 478 -14.56 13.60 9.35
N HIS A 479 -13.59 12.95 8.71
CA HIS A 479 -12.17 13.13 8.99
C HIS A 479 -11.28 13.05 7.74
N PHE A 480 -10.02 13.42 7.92
CA PHE A 480 -9.04 13.58 6.84
C PHE A 480 -7.80 12.72 7.05
N TYR A 481 -7.23 12.28 5.93
CA TYR A 481 -5.88 11.72 5.85
C TYR A 481 -5.04 12.57 4.90
N ILE A 482 -3.73 12.39 4.97
CA ILE A 482 -2.77 12.96 4.03
C ILE A 482 -2.59 11.98 2.86
N SER A 483 -2.63 12.50 1.64
CA SER A 483 -2.40 11.75 0.41
C SER A 483 -1.06 11.02 0.43
N GLY A 484 -1.05 9.74 0.01
CA GLY A 484 0.17 8.95 -0.14
C GLY A 484 1.16 9.51 -1.17
N ASP A 485 0.71 10.40 -2.07
CA ASP A 485 1.56 11.10 -3.04
C ASP A 485 1.88 12.55 -2.63
N GLN A 486 1.83 12.89 -1.34
CA GLN A 486 2.07 14.25 -0.86
C GLN A 486 3.41 14.87 -1.29
N GLN A 487 4.40 14.05 -1.65
CA GLN A 487 5.68 14.47 -2.22
C GLN A 487 5.56 15.03 -3.65
N LYS A 488 4.44 14.80 -4.33
CA LYS A 488 4.12 15.29 -5.69
C LYS A 488 2.84 16.14 -5.73
N ALA A 489 1.92 15.88 -4.80
CA ALA A 489 0.58 16.42 -4.84
C ALA A 489 0.56 17.92 -4.49
N SER A 490 -0.24 18.68 -5.26
CA SER A 490 -0.57 20.07 -4.93
C SER A 490 -1.61 20.18 -3.81
N LYS A 491 -2.38 19.10 -3.58
CA LYS A 491 -3.35 18.96 -2.49
C LYS A 491 -2.89 17.84 -1.57
N ARG A 492 -2.74 18.14 -0.28
CA ARG A 492 -2.19 17.19 0.69
C ARG A 492 -3.27 16.39 1.43
N TYR A 493 -4.42 16.98 1.71
CA TYR A 493 -5.48 16.32 2.49
C TYR A 493 -6.58 15.77 1.59
N TYR A 494 -7.13 14.61 1.97
CA TYR A 494 -8.37 14.10 1.42
C TYR A 494 -9.30 13.67 2.54
N GLN A 495 -10.59 13.94 2.37
CA GLN A 495 -11.63 13.46 3.27
C GLN A 495 -11.92 12.01 2.93
N THR A 496 -11.84 11.11 3.90
CA THR A 496 -12.00 9.68 3.63
C THR A 496 -13.48 9.30 3.53
N PRO A 497 -13.88 8.52 2.51
CA PRO A 497 -15.24 7.99 2.38
C PRO A 497 -15.48 6.78 3.29
N HIS A 498 -14.46 6.30 4.01
CA HIS A 498 -14.53 5.16 4.92
C HIS A 498 -14.45 5.63 6.37
N GLY A 499 -15.06 4.87 7.28
CA GLY A 499 -14.88 5.07 8.71
C GLY A 499 -13.51 4.61 9.16
N SER A 500 -13.03 5.16 10.27
CA SER A 500 -11.81 4.73 10.96
C SER A 500 -12.09 4.56 12.45
N MET A 501 -11.36 3.65 13.08
CA MET A 501 -11.37 3.45 14.53
C MET A 501 -10.03 3.87 15.10
N ILE A 502 -10.06 4.54 16.26
CA ILE A 502 -8.87 4.82 17.06
C ILE A 502 -8.99 4.02 18.35
N TYR A 503 -7.99 3.18 18.63
CA TYR A 503 -7.88 2.37 19.83
C TYR A 503 -6.69 2.84 20.68
N VAL A 504 -6.85 2.86 22.00
CA VAL A 504 -5.73 2.99 22.95
C VAL A 504 -5.47 1.62 23.56
N ILE A 505 -4.30 1.07 23.27
CA ILE A 505 -3.84 -0.22 23.81
C ILE A 505 -2.71 0.09 24.79
N ALA A 506 -2.82 -0.39 26.02
CA ALA A 506 -1.78 -0.17 27.03
C ALA A 506 -1.72 -1.32 28.02
N ASN A 507 -0.49 -1.73 28.36
CA ASN A 507 -0.30 -2.62 29.50
C ASN A 507 -0.54 -1.89 30.82
N GLU A 508 -0.48 -2.61 31.95
CA GLU A 508 -0.83 -2.05 33.24
C GLU A 508 0.09 -0.90 33.67
N GLN A 509 1.39 -1.02 33.42
CA GLN A 509 2.37 0.04 33.70
C GLN A 509 2.15 1.27 32.81
N GLY A 510 1.82 1.09 31.54
CA GLY A 510 1.47 2.19 30.62
C GLY A 510 0.18 2.89 31.05
N PHE A 511 -0.84 2.12 31.43
CA PHE A 511 -2.10 2.66 31.93
C PHE A 511 -1.93 3.45 33.24
N GLU A 512 -1.08 2.96 34.13
CA GLU A 512 -0.73 3.65 35.37
C GLU A 512 0.09 4.92 35.13
N LYS A 513 1.18 4.82 34.38
CA LYS A 513 2.12 5.94 34.22
C LYS A 513 1.55 7.08 33.37
N VAL A 514 0.85 6.76 32.28
CA VAL A 514 0.35 7.76 31.33
C VAL A 514 -1.03 8.26 31.72
N PHE A 515 -1.91 7.37 32.19
CA PHE A 515 -3.31 7.68 32.46
C PHE A 515 -3.67 7.61 33.94
N GLN A 516 -2.75 7.29 34.85
CA GLN A 516 -3.03 7.19 36.30
C GLN A 516 -4.16 6.19 36.62
N LYS A 517 -4.29 5.14 35.79
CA LYS A 517 -5.39 4.18 35.81
C LYS A 517 -6.79 4.81 35.70
N ASP A 518 -6.87 5.98 35.07
CA ASP A 518 -8.10 6.73 34.90
C ASP A 518 -8.63 6.58 33.46
N SER A 519 -9.70 5.81 33.31
CA SER A 519 -10.37 5.63 32.01
C SER A 519 -10.92 6.93 31.42
N GLN A 520 -11.22 7.94 32.24
CA GLN A 520 -11.66 9.24 31.75
C GLN A 520 -10.53 9.94 30.97
N LYS A 521 -9.27 9.82 31.40
CA LYS A 521 -8.13 10.39 30.66
C LYS A 521 -7.88 9.70 29.33
N VAL A 522 -8.15 8.40 29.26
CA VAL A 522 -8.12 7.66 27.98
C VAL A 522 -9.20 8.19 27.03
N GLN A 523 -10.40 8.42 27.56
CA GLN A 523 -11.51 8.99 26.79
C GLN A 523 -11.20 10.42 26.31
N GLU A 524 -10.64 11.28 27.16
CA GLU A 524 -10.21 12.63 26.80
C GLU A 524 -9.13 12.62 25.70
N LEU A 525 -8.19 11.66 25.76
CA LEU A 525 -7.21 11.45 24.69
C LEU A 525 -7.90 11.10 23.37
N LEU A 526 -8.81 10.11 23.39
CA LEU A 526 -9.54 9.65 22.20
C LEU A 526 -10.37 10.77 21.57
N GLU A 527 -11.08 11.57 22.36
CA GLU A 527 -11.86 12.71 21.89
C GLU A 527 -10.99 13.78 21.24
N GLY A 528 -9.82 14.07 21.81
CA GLY A 528 -8.87 14.99 21.22
C GLY A 528 -8.22 14.45 19.94
N CYS A 529 -7.90 13.15 19.88
CA CYS A 529 -7.46 12.47 18.65
C CYS A 529 -8.52 12.58 17.56
N ALA A 530 -9.78 12.30 17.91
CA ALA A 530 -10.88 12.41 16.97
C ALA A 530 -11.01 13.84 16.44
N LYS A 531 -11.01 14.85 17.32
CA LYS A 531 -11.05 16.26 16.91
C LYS A 531 -9.89 16.63 15.98
N ALA A 532 -8.67 16.21 16.31
CA ALA A 532 -7.48 16.49 15.51
C ALA A 532 -7.55 15.89 14.10
N MET A 533 -8.19 14.73 13.93
CA MET A 533 -8.41 14.11 12.61
C MET A 533 -9.51 14.80 11.78
N LYS A 534 -10.43 15.55 12.40
CA LYS A 534 -11.50 16.30 11.72
C LYS A 534 -11.03 17.65 11.16
N GLU A 535 -9.97 18.20 11.73
CA GLU A 535 -9.47 19.54 11.43
C GLU A 535 -8.07 19.43 10.77
N PRO A 536 -7.98 19.27 9.44
CA PRO A 536 -6.69 19.31 8.77
C PRO A 536 -6.05 20.68 9.02
N THR A 537 -4.72 20.77 9.05
CA THR A 537 -4.01 22.03 9.30
C THR A 537 -4.45 23.07 8.28
N ARG A 538 -5.39 23.96 8.67
CA ARG A 538 -5.87 25.05 7.82
C ARG A 538 -4.98 26.25 8.05
N ILE A 539 -4.51 26.86 6.96
CA ILE A 539 -4.00 28.23 7.02
C ILE A 539 -5.20 29.14 6.75
N GLN A 540 -5.38 30.17 7.59
CA GLN A 540 -6.25 31.29 7.23
C GLN A 540 -5.63 31.95 6.00
N GLU A 541 -6.37 31.96 4.88
CA GLU A 541 -5.96 32.64 3.64
C GLU A 541 -5.69 34.14 3.86
#